data_AF-A0A140K1L9-F1
#
_entry.id   AF-A0A140K1L9-F1
#
_cell.length_a   1.000
_cell.length_b   1.000
_cell.length_c   1.000
_cell.angle_alpha   90.00
_cell.angle_beta   90.00
_cell.angle_gamma   90.00
#
_symmetry.space_group_name_H-M   'P 1'
#
loop_
_entity.id
_entity.type
_entity.pdbx_description
1 polymer ?
#
loop_
_entity_poly.entity_id
_entity_poly.type
_entity_poly.pdbx_seq_one_letter_code
_entity_poly.pdbx_strand_id
1 'polypeptide(L)'
;MQKKRDKTGVYSTVFDSIFVQFILGIFGIFIWLKLSSYFPSDYLRFLLITIGYGGYFYLTTPFLVYCLSYASTGKLTQFKLVITIVVVGIYSYIIWDSYFSFKELIQSLISGISLDEFW
;
A
#
# COMPACT_ATOMS: atom_id res chain seq x y z
N MET A 1 -24.57 8.41 32.04
CA MET A 1 -24.36 7.40 30.98
C MET A 1 -23.90 7.99 29.62
N GLN A 2 -23.37 9.21 29.56
CA GLN A 2 -23.12 9.93 28.29
C GLN A 2 -21.70 9.76 27.72
N LYS A 3 -20.70 9.45 28.57
CA LYS A 3 -19.27 9.35 28.20
C LYS A 3 -18.89 8.13 27.35
N LYS A 4 -19.75 7.10 27.27
CA LYS A 4 -19.48 5.85 26.52
C LYS A 4 -19.85 5.96 25.04
N ARG A 5 -20.90 6.73 24.70
CA ARG A 5 -21.40 6.89 23.30
C ARG A 5 -20.44 7.69 22.43
N ASP A 6 -19.81 8.71 23.01
CA ASP A 6 -18.93 9.64 22.28
C ASP A 6 -17.64 8.96 21.78
N LYS A 7 -17.06 8.11 22.64
CA LYS A 7 -15.86 7.34 22.28
C LYS A 7 -16.14 6.37 21.12
N THR A 8 -17.29 5.67 21.15
CA THR A 8 -17.61 4.67 20.12
C THR A 8 -17.84 5.31 18.74
N GLY A 9 -18.44 6.51 18.69
CA GLY A 9 -18.61 7.27 17.44
C GLY A 9 -17.27 7.67 16.83
N VAL A 10 -16.36 8.24 17.64
CA VAL A 10 -15.04 8.69 17.17
C VAL A 10 -14.17 7.52 16.67
N TYR A 11 -14.16 6.37 17.36
CA TYR A 11 -13.40 5.20 16.90
C TYR A 11 -13.91 4.64 15.57
N SER A 12 -15.24 4.68 15.33
CA SER A 12 -15.80 4.28 14.04
C SER A 12 -15.34 5.21 12.93
N THR A 13 -15.39 6.53 13.15
CA THR A 13 -14.98 7.52 12.14
C THR A 13 -13.49 7.42 11.80
N VAL A 14 -12.63 7.15 12.81
CA VAL A 14 -11.20 6.93 12.57
C VAL A 14 -10.96 5.63 11.79
N PHE A 15 -11.68 4.55 12.14
CA PHE A 15 -11.58 3.29 11.40
C PHE A 15 -12.02 3.44 9.94
N ASP A 16 -13.16 4.08 9.70
CA ASP A 16 -13.69 4.31 8.35
C ASP A 16 -12.70 5.13 7.52
N SER A 17 -12.08 6.16 8.12
CA SER A 17 -11.05 6.96 7.45
C SER A 17 -9.82 6.12 7.08
N ILE A 18 -9.28 5.33 8.01
CA ILE A 18 -8.09 4.51 7.78
C ILE A 18 -8.38 3.38 6.77
N PHE A 19 -9.58 2.79 6.81
CA PHE A 19 -10.01 1.79 5.84
C PHE A 19 -10.16 2.38 4.44
N VAL A 20 -10.78 3.56 4.31
CA VAL A 20 -10.88 4.27 3.03
C VAL A 20 -9.49 4.61 2.49
N GLN A 21 -8.57 5.06 3.33
CA GLN A 21 -7.17 5.29 2.94
C GLN A 21 -6.50 4.01 2.43
N PHE A 22 -6.74 2.86 3.07
CA PHE A 22 -6.21 1.58 2.62
C PHE A 22 -6.69 1.23 1.21
N ILE A 23 -8.00 1.36 0.97
CA ILE A 23 -8.60 1.10 -0.34
C ILE A 23 -8.08 2.08 -1.40
N LEU A 24 -8.01 3.38 -1.07
CA LEU A 24 -7.44 4.40 -1.95
C LEU A 24 -5.96 4.15 -2.24
N GLY A 25 -5.19 3.63 -1.28
CA GLY A 25 -3.81 3.21 -1.49
C GLY A 25 -3.71 2.10 -2.52
N ILE A 26 -4.50 1.03 -2.38
CA ILE A 26 -4.54 -0.09 -3.33
C ILE A 26 -4.96 0.37 -4.74
N PHE A 27 -5.99 1.21 -4.87
CA PHE A 27 -6.37 1.68 -6.21
C PHE A 27 -5.38 2.71 -6.77
N GLY A 28 -4.85 3.57 -5.90
CA GLY A 28 -3.91 4.63 -6.26
C GLY A 28 -2.64 4.07 -6.89
N ILE A 29 -2.08 3.00 -6.33
CA ILE A 29 -0.88 2.37 -6.90
C ILE A 29 -1.11 1.86 -8.33
N PHE A 30 -2.23 1.21 -8.62
CA PHE A 30 -2.52 0.74 -9.98
C PHE A 30 -2.66 1.91 -10.97
N ILE A 31 -3.25 3.02 -10.54
CA ILE A 31 -3.36 4.23 -11.36
C ILE A 31 -1.98 4.80 -11.66
N TRP A 32 -1.11 4.96 -10.65
CA TRP A 32 0.24 5.50 -10.84
C TRP A 32 1.14 4.60 -11.66
N LEU A 33 1.09 3.28 -11.45
CA LEU A 33 1.85 2.31 -12.23
C LEU A 33 1.38 2.26 -13.69
N LYS A 34 0.07 2.31 -13.92
CA LYS A 34 -0.46 2.39 -15.29
C LYS A 34 -0.12 3.72 -15.94
N LEU A 35 -0.17 4.82 -15.19
CA LEU A 35 0.20 6.14 -15.68
C LEU A 35 1.69 6.19 -16.08
N SER A 36 2.58 5.61 -15.27
CA SER A 36 4.02 5.59 -15.56
C SER A 36 4.37 4.82 -16.84
N SER A 37 3.57 3.81 -17.20
CA SER A 37 3.76 3.03 -18.44
C SER A 37 3.52 3.83 -19.73
N TYR A 38 2.82 4.97 -19.66
CA TYR A 38 2.61 5.83 -20.82
C TYR A 38 3.77 6.80 -21.09
N PHE A 39 4.75 6.90 -20.19
CA PHE A 39 5.86 7.83 -20.34
C PHE A 39 7.13 7.10 -20.79
N PRO A 40 7.72 7.48 -21.94
CA PRO A 40 8.93 6.85 -22.48
C PRO A 40 10.23 7.30 -21.81
N SER A 41 10.17 8.29 -20.90
CA SER A 41 11.35 8.76 -20.18
C SER A 41 11.56 7.96 -18.91
N ASP A 42 12.69 7.25 -18.79
CA ASP A 42 13.02 6.43 -17.62
C ASP A 42 13.07 7.22 -16.32
N TYR A 43 13.54 8.48 -16.36
CA TYR A 43 13.53 9.38 -15.19
C TYR A 43 12.12 9.74 -14.72
N LEU A 44 11.21 10.08 -15.65
CA LEU A 44 9.83 10.39 -15.29
C LEU A 44 9.09 9.14 -14.83
N ARG A 45 9.32 8.00 -15.50
CA ARG A 45 8.78 6.70 -15.10
C ARG A 45 9.23 6.34 -13.68
N PHE A 46 10.51 6.52 -13.35
CA PHE A 46 11.05 6.33 -12.01
C PHE A 46 10.35 7.20 -10.96
N LEU A 47 10.19 8.50 -11.22
CA LEU A 47 9.51 9.41 -10.29
C LEU A 47 8.04 9.01 -10.07
N LEU A 48 7.31 8.70 -11.13
CA LEU A 48 5.90 8.29 -11.04
C LEU A 48 5.73 6.98 -10.27
N ILE A 49 6.61 6.00 -10.51
CA ILE A 49 6.63 4.74 -9.78
C ILE A 49 6.97 4.96 -8.30
N THR A 50 7.90 5.88 -8.02
CA THR A 50 8.23 6.29 -6.65
C THR A 50 7.05 6.92 -5.93
N ILE A 51 6.32 7.82 -6.60
CA ILE A 51 5.10 8.43 -6.07
C ILE A 51 4.01 7.38 -5.84
N GLY A 52 3.85 6.44 -6.78
CA GLY A 52 2.87 5.36 -6.68
C GLY A 52 3.10 4.46 -5.48
N TYR A 53 4.29 3.84 -5.38
CA TYR A 53 4.64 2.97 -4.26
C TYR A 53 4.76 3.73 -2.94
N GLY A 54 5.38 4.92 -2.95
CA GLY A 54 5.49 5.76 -1.76
C GLY A 54 4.13 6.18 -1.20
N GLY A 55 3.22 6.61 -2.07
CA GLY A 55 1.84 6.95 -1.72
C GLY A 55 1.07 5.73 -1.20
N TYR A 56 1.24 4.57 -1.83
CA TYR A 56 0.68 3.31 -1.33
C TYR A 56 1.11 3.02 0.10
N PHE A 57 2.42 3.00 0.38
CA PHE A 57 2.91 2.69 1.73
C PHE A 57 2.45 3.72 2.75
N TYR A 58 2.45 5.00 2.39
CA TYR A 58 1.97 6.07 3.27
C TYR A 58 0.50 5.87 3.67
N LEU A 59 -0.37 5.53 2.72
CA LEU A 59 -1.81 5.38 2.96
C LEU A 59 -2.20 4.04 3.59
N THR A 60 -1.49 2.97 3.28
CA THR A 60 -1.87 1.60 3.69
C THR A 60 -1.22 1.14 5.00
N THR A 61 -0.04 1.67 5.36
CA THR A 61 0.67 1.31 6.61
C THR A 61 -0.19 1.53 7.86
N PRO A 62 -0.92 2.65 8.03
CA PRO A 62 -1.76 2.85 9.23
C PRO A 62 -2.82 1.75 9.40
N PHE A 63 -3.43 1.29 8.31
CA PHE A 63 -4.43 0.21 8.34
C PHE A 63 -3.81 -1.14 8.67
N LEU A 64 -2.63 -1.44 8.12
CA LEU A 64 -1.88 -2.64 8.45
C LEU A 64 -1.56 -2.69 9.96
N VAL A 65 -1.03 -1.60 10.51
CA VAL A 65 -0.71 -1.48 11.94
C VAL A 65 -1.97 -1.63 12.79
N TYR A 66 -3.08 -1.02 12.38
CA TYR A 66 -4.38 -1.19 13.03
C TYR A 66 -4.79 -2.68 13.05
N CYS A 67 -4.76 -3.37 11.91
CA CYS A 67 -5.13 -4.78 11.83
C CYS A 67 -4.23 -5.68 12.69
N LEU A 68 -2.92 -5.43 12.71
CA LEU A 68 -1.97 -6.17 13.54
C LEU A 68 -2.25 -5.94 15.04
N SER A 69 -2.50 -4.69 15.44
CA SER A 69 -2.86 -4.35 16.82
C SER A 69 -4.20 -4.97 17.25
N TYR A 70 -5.18 -5.00 16.34
CA TYR A 70 -6.49 -5.58 16.60
C TYR A 70 -6.43 -7.11 16.74
N ALA A 71 -5.54 -7.76 15.98
CA ALA A 71 -5.26 -9.18 16.09
C ALA A 71 -4.47 -9.54 17.35
N SER A 72 -3.51 -8.68 17.76
CA SER A 72 -2.72 -8.90 18.98
C SER A 72 -3.51 -8.62 20.27
N THR A 73 -4.58 -7.83 20.20
CA THR A 73 -5.39 -7.47 21.37
C THR A 73 -6.49 -8.52 21.65
N GLY A 74 -6.43 -9.12 22.83
CA GLY A 74 -7.45 -10.02 23.37
C GLY A 74 -7.38 -11.44 22.83
N LYS A 75 -8.53 -12.13 22.75
CA LYS A 75 -8.60 -13.48 22.18
C LYS A 75 -8.52 -13.40 20.65
N LEU A 76 -7.53 -14.10 20.08
CA LEU A 76 -7.40 -14.29 18.64
C LEU A 76 -8.55 -15.18 18.15
N THR A 77 -9.37 -14.66 17.25
CA THR A 77 -10.46 -15.42 16.61
C THR A 77 -10.05 -15.79 15.19
N GLN A 78 -10.63 -16.86 14.63
CA GLN A 78 -10.36 -17.26 13.24
C GLN A 78 -10.64 -16.11 12.26
N PHE A 79 -11.71 -15.35 12.48
CA PHE A 79 -12.05 -14.20 11.65
C PHE A 79 -10.97 -13.10 11.67
N LYS A 80 -10.46 -12.74 12.87
CA LYS A 80 -9.35 -11.77 13.00
C LYS A 80 -8.11 -12.26 12.26
N LEU A 81 -7.80 -13.54 12.42
CA LEU A 81 -6.63 -14.17 11.83
C LEU A 81 -6.71 -14.16 10.30
N VAL A 82 -7.86 -14.52 9.72
CA VAL A 82 -8.08 -14.49 8.26
C VAL A 82 -7.91 -13.06 7.71
N ILE A 83 -8.52 -12.06 8.35
CA ILE A 83 -8.37 -10.66 7.92
C ILE A 83 -6.90 -10.25 7.95
N THR A 84 -6.20 -10.51 9.06
CA THR A 84 -4.79 -10.15 9.19
C THR A 84 -3.92 -10.84 8.13
N ILE A 85 -4.14 -12.13 7.86
CA ILE A 85 -3.41 -12.83 6.80
C ILE A 85 -3.66 -12.17 5.45
N VAL A 86 -4.91 -11.85 5.11
CA VAL A 86 -5.24 -11.22 3.82
C VAL A 86 -4.57 -9.84 3.71
N VAL A 87 -4.68 -9.01 4.74
CA VAL A 87 -4.11 -7.65 4.73
C VAL A 87 -2.58 -7.69 4.65
N VAL A 88 -1.93 -8.52 5.47
CA VAL A 88 -0.46 -8.70 5.46
C VAL A 88 0.00 -9.31 4.14
N GLY A 89 -0.75 -10.26 3.58
CA GLY A 89 -0.45 -10.90 2.30
C GLY A 89 -0.48 -9.89 1.15
N ILE A 90 -1.54 -9.09 1.04
CA ILE A 90 -1.65 -8.04 0.02
C ILE A 90 -0.51 -7.02 0.19
N TYR A 91 -0.25 -6.59 1.41
CA TYR A 91 0.79 -5.61 1.69
C TYR A 91 2.20 -6.14 1.35
N SER A 92 2.48 -7.40 1.69
CA SER A 92 3.75 -8.06 1.39
C SER A 92 3.94 -8.27 -0.11
N TYR A 93 2.88 -8.65 -0.82
CA TYR A 93 2.91 -8.76 -2.28
C TYR A 93 3.33 -7.44 -2.93
N ILE A 94 2.72 -6.32 -2.52
CA ILE A 94 3.04 -5.00 -3.07
C ILE A 94 4.45 -4.53 -2.66
N ILE A 95 4.95 -4.90 -1.47
CA ILE A 95 6.36 -4.68 -1.12
C ILE A 95 7.28 -5.36 -2.13
N TRP A 96 7.05 -6.65 -2.41
CA TRP A 96 7.90 -7.40 -3.33
C TRP A 96 7.82 -6.85 -4.76
N ASP A 97 6.62 -6.52 -5.22
CA ASP A 97 6.38 -5.88 -6.53
C ASP A 97 7.16 -4.56 -6.65
N SER A 98 7.14 -3.74 -5.57
CA SER A 98 7.92 -2.50 -5.50
C SER A 98 9.42 -2.76 -5.57
N TYR A 99 9.92 -3.75 -4.84
CA TYR A 99 11.33 -4.09 -4.82
C TYR A 99 11.84 -4.48 -6.20
N PHE A 100 11.13 -5.37 -6.90
CA PHE A 100 11.50 -5.79 -8.25
C PHE A 100 11.38 -4.64 -9.26
N SER A 101 10.31 -3.84 -9.18
CA SER A 101 10.14 -2.66 -10.03
C SER A 101 11.30 -1.66 -9.88
N PHE A 102 11.71 -1.34 -8.65
CA PHE A 102 12.84 -0.44 -8.43
C PHE A 102 14.17 -1.04 -8.85
N LYS A 103 14.37 -2.34 -8.63
CA LYS A 103 15.58 -3.03 -9.08
C LYS A 103 15.76 -2.89 -10.60
N GLU A 104 14.70 -3.13 -11.37
CA GLU A 104 14.71 -3.00 -12.84
C GLU A 104 14.94 -1.56 -13.29
N LEU A 105 14.23 -0.59 -12.70
CA LEU A 105 14.38 0.83 -13.03
C LEU A 105 15.79 1.35 -12.74
N ILE A 106 16.36 1.01 -11.58
CA ILE A 106 17.71 1.42 -11.21
C ILE A 106 18.72 0.78 -12.17
N GLN A 107 18.53 -0.49 -12.53
CA GLN A 107 19.40 -1.15 -13.49
C GLN A 107 19.35 -0.47 -14.86
N SER A 108 18.17 -0.10 -15.35
CA SER A 108 18.02 0.66 -16.61
C SER A 108 18.70 2.03 -16.54
N LEU A 109 18.49 2.78 -15.45
CA LEU A 109 19.13 4.09 -15.24
C LEU A 109 20.67 4.02 -15.17
N ILE A 110 21.22 2.97 -14.55
CA ILE A 110 22.68 2.78 -14.44
C ILE A 110 23.28 2.31 -15.76
N SER A 111 22.62 1.39 -16.47
CA SER A 111 23.13 0.83 -17.72
C SER A 111 22.94 1.75 -18.92
N GLY A 112 22.04 2.74 -18.82
CA GLY A 112 21.65 3.58 -19.95
C GLY A 112 20.91 2.82 -21.06
N ILE A 113 20.53 1.56 -20.80
CA ILE A 113 19.76 0.70 -21.69
C ILE A 113 18.29 0.86 -21.31
N SER A 114 17.47 1.27 -22.29
CA SER A 114 16.03 1.43 -22.12
C SER A 114 15.36 0.09 -21.80
N LEU A 115 14.37 0.11 -20.90
CA LEU A 115 13.62 -1.06 -20.43
C LEU A 115 12.93 -1.87 -21.56
N ASP A 116 12.79 -1.30 -22.75
CA ASP A 116 12.20 -1.95 -23.93
C ASP A 116 13.10 -3.06 -24.53
N GLU A 117 14.37 -3.18 -24.13
CA GLU A 117 15.26 -4.27 -24.58
C GLU A 117 15.25 -5.50 -23.66
N PHE A 118 14.58 -5.43 -22.50
CA PHE A 118 14.56 -6.51 -21.51
C PHE A 118 13.31 -7.40 -21.55
N TRP A 119 12.29 -7.04 -22.34
CA TRP A 119 11.01 -7.76 -22.51
C TRP A 119 10.68 -7.98 -23.98
#